data_AF-A0A6P5XYE0-F1
#
_entry.id   AF-A0A6P5XYE0-F1
#
_cell.length_a   1.000
_cell.length_b   1.000
_cell.length_c   1.000
_cell.angle_alpha   90.00
_cell.angle_beta   90.00
_cell.angle_gamma   90.00
#
_symmetry.space_group_name_H-M   'P 1'
#
loop_
_entity.id
_entity.type
_entity.pdbx_description
1 polymer ?
#
loop_
_entity_poly.entity_id
_entity_poly.type
_entity_poly.pdbx_seq_one_letter_code
_entity_poly.pdbx_strand_id
1 'polypeptide(L)'
;MEPWRLRMLRQLSSNLMAQETWSSLEWLVGKVQDRIIVSTLRRFIVKSTNKSRHSFEYSERDETIIAHMVGGIDAFIKVSQGWMLPKSALKLLSVKSSDHHSRGISLSLLCKVEGMANSLDKHIRQNLSTSVDDVKKLLLEQMCLELQSDHASDK
;
A
#
# COMPACT_ATOMS: atom_id res chain seq x y z
N MET A 1 -30.59 -1.13 -24.00
CA MET A 1 -30.04 -0.41 -22.83
C MET A 1 -31.25 0.05 -22.03
N GLU A 2 -31.54 -0.64 -20.92
CA GLU A 2 -32.87 -0.63 -20.32
C GLU A 2 -33.25 0.73 -19.68
N PRO A 3 -34.45 1.29 -19.98
CA PRO A 3 -34.92 2.59 -19.49
C PRO A 3 -34.91 2.73 -17.95
N TRP A 4 -35.00 1.61 -17.24
CA TRP A 4 -35.00 1.54 -15.77
C TRP A 4 -33.64 1.90 -15.16
N ARG A 5 -32.53 1.62 -15.86
CA ARG A 5 -31.17 1.94 -15.38
C ARG A 5 -30.90 3.45 -15.36
N LEU A 6 -31.45 4.18 -16.33
CA LEU A 6 -31.34 5.65 -16.40
C LEU A 6 -32.17 6.36 -15.33
N ARG A 7 -33.23 5.72 -14.83
CA ARG A 7 -34.00 6.21 -13.68
C ARG A 7 -33.24 5.99 -12.38
N MET A 8 -32.64 4.82 -12.20
CA MET A 8 -31.82 4.51 -11.03
C MET A 8 -30.56 5.40 -10.94
N LEU A 9 -29.88 5.65 -12.07
CA LEU A 9 -28.76 6.59 -12.15
C LEU A 9 -29.17 8.02 -11.82
N ARG A 10 -30.35 8.47 -12.28
CA ARG A 10 -30.89 9.79 -11.93
C ARG A 10 -31.27 9.90 -10.45
N GLN A 11 -31.80 8.83 -9.85
CA GLN A 11 -32.11 8.78 -8.42
C GLN A 11 -30.84 8.81 -7.55
N LEU A 12 -29.80 8.08 -7.98
CA LEU A 12 -28.48 8.09 -7.34
C LEU A 12 -27.80 9.45 -7.50
N SER A 13 -27.88 10.07 -8.67
CA SER A 13 -27.35 11.42 -8.89
C SER A 13 -28.11 12.49 -8.11
N SER A 14 -29.44 12.36 -7.95
CA SER A 14 -30.21 13.29 -7.12
C SER A 14 -29.88 13.18 -5.64
N ASN A 15 -29.57 11.99 -5.13
CA ASN A 15 -29.08 11.82 -3.75
C ASN A 15 -27.65 12.36 -3.58
N LEU A 16 -26.81 12.24 -4.61
CA LEU A 16 -25.45 12.80 -4.62
C LEU A 16 -25.45 14.34 -4.72
N MET A 17 -26.42 14.92 -5.44
CA MET A 17 -26.58 16.37 -5.62
C MET A 17 -27.46 17.02 -4.55
N ALA A 18 -28.22 16.24 -3.76
CA ALA A 18 -28.94 16.72 -2.57
C ALA A 18 -28.01 17.01 -1.36
N GLN A 19 -26.70 17.03 -1.58
CA GLN A 19 -25.68 17.26 -0.57
C GLN A 19 -25.56 18.76 -0.17
N GLU A 20 -26.33 19.66 -0.78
CA GLU A 20 -26.21 21.12 -0.59
C GLU A 20 -26.94 21.70 0.64
N THR A 21 -27.54 20.88 1.50
CA THR A 21 -28.26 21.35 2.71
C THR A 21 -27.91 20.58 3.98
N TRP A 22 -26.68 20.07 4.09
CA TRP A 22 -26.23 19.47 5.34
C TRP A 22 -25.83 20.61 6.27
N SER A 23 -26.38 20.63 7.49
CA SER A 23 -25.86 21.50 8.53
C SER A 23 -24.36 21.21 8.72
N SER A 24 -23.58 22.22 9.12
CA SER A 24 -22.13 22.04 9.33
C SER A 24 -21.81 20.89 10.29
N LEU A 25 -22.70 20.61 11.24
CA LEU A 25 -22.60 19.47 12.15
C LEU A 25 -22.82 18.14 11.44
N GLU A 26 -23.86 18.00 10.62
CA GLU A 26 -24.11 16.76 9.87
C GLU A 26 -22.97 16.45 8.91
N TRP A 27 -22.43 17.48 8.22
CA TRP A 27 -21.26 17.30 7.37
C TRP A 27 -20.04 16.83 8.17
N LEU A 28 -19.79 17.44 9.33
CA LEU A 28 -18.68 17.07 10.21
C LEU A 28 -18.83 15.63 10.71
N VAL A 29 -20.03 15.27 11.19
CA VAL A 29 -20.36 13.91 11.65
C VAL A 29 -20.16 12.91 10.52
N GLY A 30 -20.64 13.22 9.31
CA GLY A 30 -20.41 12.39 8.12
C GLY A 30 -18.92 12.19 7.83
N LYS A 31 -18.10 13.24 7.90
CA LYS A 31 -16.65 13.14 7.70
C LYS A 31 -15.95 12.30 8.75
N VAL A 32 -16.36 12.40 10.01
CA VAL A 32 -15.81 11.57 11.09
C VAL A 32 -16.20 10.11 10.89
N GLN A 33 -17.47 9.84 10.54
CA GLN A 33 -17.95 8.50 10.25
C GLN A 33 -17.22 7.87 9.06
N ASP A 34 -17.08 8.60 7.95
CA ASP A 34 -16.33 8.15 6.76
C ASP A 34 -14.91 7.73 7.14
N ARG A 35 -14.23 8.55 7.97
CA ARG A 35 -12.87 8.25 8.44
C ARG A 35 -12.84 6.98 9.29
N ILE A 36 -13.77 6.83 10.24
CA ILE A 36 -13.85 5.63 11.10
C ILE A 36 -14.06 4.38 10.25
N ILE A 37 -14.98 4.44 9.28
CA ILE A 37 -15.28 3.31 8.40
C ILE A 37 -14.04 2.93 7.59
N VAL A 38 -13.41 3.90 6.91
CA VAL A 38 -12.22 3.66 6.09
C VAL A 38 -11.07 3.12 6.92
N SER A 39 -10.79 3.69 8.08
CA SER A 39 -9.72 3.23 8.98
C SER A 39 -9.96 1.81 9.49
N THR A 40 -11.20 1.49 9.85
CA THR A 40 -11.59 0.15 10.31
C THR A 40 -11.42 -0.88 9.20
N LEU A 41 -11.87 -0.56 7.99
CA LEU A 41 -11.73 -1.42 6.82
C LEU A 41 -10.26 -1.65 6.43
N ARG A 42 -9.45 -0.60 6.42
CA ARG A 42 -8.00 -0.71 6.18
C ARG A 42 -7.34 -1.65 7.19
N ARG A 43 -7.62 -1.44 8.49
CA ARG A 43 -7.09 -2.29 9.56
C ARG A 43 -7.52 -3.75 9.41
N PHE A 44 -8.78 -3.98 9.03
CA PHE A 44 -9.30 -5.31 8.77
C PHE A 44 -8.57 -5.99 7.60
N ILE A 45 -8.44 -5.31 6.46
CA ILE A 45 -7.75 -5.83 5.27
C ILE A 45 -6.30 -6.20 5.61
N VAL A 46 -5.57 -5.28 6.26
CA VAL A 46 -4.18 -5.49 6.67
C VAL A 46 -4.08 -6.72 7.57
N LYS A 47 -4.92 -6.81 8.60
CA LYS A 47 -4.94 -7.96 9.52
C LYS A 47 -5.29 -9.27 8.82
N SER A 48 -6.21 -9.25 7.86
CA SER A 48 -6.60 -10.43 7.08
C SER A 48 -5.55 -10.87 6.05
N THR A 49 -4.63 -9.96 5.68
CA THR A 49 -3.53 -10.25 4.75
C THR A 49 -2.33 -10.88 5.46
N ASN A 50 -2.31 -10.87 6.79
CA ASN A 50 -1.28 -11.56 7.58
C ASN A 50 -1.23 -13.04 7.20
N LYS A 51 -0.04 -13.48 6.78
CA LYS A 51 0.27 -14.88 6.45
C LYS A 51 1.47 -15.30 7.28
N SER A 52 1.75 -16.60 7.35
CA SER A 52 2.94 -17.11 8.04
C SER A 52 4.26 -16.51 7.54
N ARG A 53 4.29 -15.99 6.30
CA ARG A 53 5.49 -15.44 5.66
C ARG A 53 5.69 -13.94 5.84
N HIS A 54 4.64 -13.18 6.14
CA HIS A 54 4.69 -11.72 6.27
C HIS A 54 3.66 -11.26 7.29
N SER A 55 4.08 -10.43 8.26
CA SER A 55 3.17 -9.76 9.18
C SER A 55 3.07 -8.28 8.82
N PHE A 56 1.86 -7.76 8.85
CA PHE A 56 1.56 -6.39 8.49
C PHE A 56 1.00 -5.62 9.69
N GLU A 57 1.48 -4.39 9.85
CA GLU A 57 0.98 -3.41 10.81
C GLU A 57 0.43 -2.19 10.07
N TYR A 58 -0.68 -1.63 10.55
CA TYR A 58 -1.25 -0.40 9.99
C TYR A 58 -1.09 0.77 10.97
N SER A 59 -0.40 1.82 10.53
CA SER A 59 -0.33 3.11 11.23
C SER A 59 -1.37 4.06 10.65
N GLU A 60 -2.37 4.39 11.46
CA GLU A 60 -3.40 5.37 11.09
C GLU A 60 -2.86 6.81 11.07
N ARG A 61 -1.82 7.10 11.87
CA ARG A 61 -1.21 8.43 11.95
C ARG A 61 -0.58 8.84 10.63
N ASP A 62 0.20 7.94 10.04
CA ASP A 62 0.97 8.21 8.83
C ASP A 62 0.28 7.66 7.56
N GLU A 63 -0.86 6.98 7.74
CA GLU A 63 -1.55 6.20 6.71
C GLU A 63 -0.60 5.23 6.00
N THR A 64 0.24 4.56 6.78
CA THR A 64 1.25 3.62 6.29
C THR A 64 0.93 2.21 6.73
N ILE A 65 1.26 1.26 5.87
CA ILE A 65 1.33 -0.15 6.20
C ILE A 65 2.80 -0.50 6.32
N ILE A 66 3.18 -1.07 7.44
CA ILE A 66 4.50 -1.66 7.66
C ILE A 66 4.36 -3.14 7.39
N ALA A 67 5.11 -3.65 6.41
CA ALA A 67 5.18 -5.06 6.13
C ALA A 67 6.50 -5.61 6.66
N HIS A 68 6.42 -6.38 7.73
CA HIS A 68 7.55 -7.09 8.31
C HIS A 68 7.80 -8.36 7.49
N MET A 69 8.95 -8.36 6.82
CA MET A 69 9.37 -9.43 5.92
C MET A 69 10.40 -10.33 6.62
N VAL A 70 10.43 -11.60 6.19
CA VAL A 70 11.45 -12.54 6.66
C VAL A 70 12.85 -12.01 6.33
N GLY A 71 13.73 -12.04 7.33
CA GLY A 71 15.12 -11.57 7.20
C GLY A 71 15.43 -10.25 7.90
N GLY A 72 14.50 -9.76 8.74
CA GLY A 72 14.70 -8.54 9.54
C GLY A 72 14.61 -7.28 8.68
N ILE A 73 13.64 -7.25 7.76
CA ILE A 73 13.46 -6.17 6.78
C ILE A 73 12.00 -5.75 6.78
N ASP A 74 11.77 -4.45 6.87
CA ASP A 74 10.48 -3.82 6.87
C ASP A 74 10.28 -2.98 5.61
N ALA A 75 9.15 -3.21 4.93
CA ALA A 75 8.71 -2.38 3.82
C ALA A 75 7.62 -1.41 4.30
N PHE A 76 7.86 -0.11 4.08
CA PHE A 76 6.92 0.96 4.42
C PHE A 76 6.11 1.32 3.20
N ILE A 77 4.81 1.10 3.25
CA ILE A 77 3.91 1.26 2.10
C ILE A 77 2.91 2.36 2.41
N LYS A 78 2.80 3.34 1.52
CA LYS A 78 1.78 4.38 1.62
C LYS A 78 0.44 3.86 1.16
N VAL A 79 -0.58 4.04 2.00
CA VAL A 79 -1.97 3.82 1.63
C VAL A 79 -2.50 5.11 1.00
N SER A 80 -2.81 5.07 -0.29
CA SER A 80 -3.49 6.20 -0.91
C SER A 80 -4.92 6.33 -0.36
N GLN A 81 -5.46 7.55 -0.33
CA GLN A 81 -6.83 7.80 0.14
C GLN A 81 -7.87 6.93 -0.58
N GLY A 82 -7.57 6.51 -1.81
CA GLY A 82 -8.39 5.61 -2.61
C GLY A 82 -7.92 4.17 -2.67
N TRP A 83 -7.02 3.67 -1.80
CA TRP A 83 -6.50 2.28 -1.89
C TRP A 83 -7.60 1.20 -1.90
N MET A 84 -8.76 1.50 -1.32
CA MET A 84 -9.95 0.64 -1.35
C MET A 84 -10.76 0.72 -2.65
N LEU A 85 -10.42 1.65 -3.53
CA LEU A 85 -11.03 1.80 -4.84
C LEU A 85 -10.23 1.01 -5.88
N PRO A 86 -10.91 0.31 -6.81
CA PRO A 86 -10.23 -0.32 -7.93
C PRO A 86 -9.42 0.72 -8.71
N LYS A 87 -8.16 0.38 -9.07
CA LYS A 87 -7.14 1.20 -9.78
C LYS A 87 -6.16 1.99 -8.91
N SER A 88 -6.29 1.94 -7.59
CA SER A 88 -5.34 2.59 -6.69
C SER A 88 -4.12 1.69 -6.43
N ALA A 89 -2.95 2.10 -6.93
CA ALA A 89 -1.72 1.37 -6.70
C ALA A 89 -1.13 1.74 -5.33
N LEU A 90 -0.66 0.73 -4.58
CA LEU A 90 0.18 0.93 -3.41
C LEU A 90 1.51 1.54 -3.84
N LYS A 91 2.03 2.47 -3.03
CA LYS A 91 3.34 3.09 -3.25
C LYS A 91 4.28 2.66 -2.14
N LEU A 92 5.40 2.05 -2.51
CA LEU A 92 6.47 1.78 -1.57
C LEU A 92 7.17 3.11 -1.23
N LEU A 93 7.30 3.40 0.06
CA LEU A 93 7.97 4.60 0.56
C LEU A 93 9.44 4.36 0.87
N SER A 94 9.74 3.20 1.44
CA SER A 94 11.11 2.80 1.75
C SER A 94 11.13 1.34 2.16
N VAL A 95 12.32 0.75 2.08
CA VAL A 95 12.64 -0.54 2.70
C VAL A 95 13.73 -0.27 3.73
N LYS A 96 13.60 -0.82 4.94
CA LYS A 96 14.56 -0.64 6.03
C LYS A 96 14.83 -1.97 6.71
N SER A 97 15.98 -2.12 7.35
CA SER A 97 16.19 -3.25 8.25
C SER A 97 15.45 -3.00 9.57
N SER A 98 14.72 -4.00 10.08
CA SER A 98 14.05 -3.97 11.38
C SER A 98 15.05 -4.02 12.53
N ASP A 99 16.19 -4.66 12.30
CA ASP A 99 17.20 -4.91 13.31
C ASP A 99 18.25 -3.80 13.24
N HIS A 100 18.60 -3.20 14.39
CA HIS A 100 19.68 -2.19 14.48
C HIS A 100 21.06 -2.77 14.11
N HIS A 101 21.15 -4.07 13.92
CA HIS A 101 22.27 -4.74 13.28
C HIS A 101 22.04 -4.70 11.77
N SER A 102 22.49 -3.61 11.14
CA SER A 102 22.44 -3.44 9.69
C SER A 102 23.03 -4.68 9.00
N ARG A 103 22.18 -5.62 8.60
CA ARG A 103 22.49 -6.56 7.53
C ARG A 103 22.99 -5.68 6.39
N GLY A 104 24.22 -5.87 5.94
CA GLY A 104 25.00 -4.93 5.11
C GLY A 104 24.42 -4.64 3.71
N ILE A 105 23.15 -4.25 3.65
CA ILE A 105 22.42 -3.88 2.45
C ILE A 105 22.67 -2.39 2.25
N SER A 106 23.24 -2.06 1.10
CA SER A 106 23.55 -0.69 0.74
C SER A 106 22.25 0.15 0.65
N LEU A 107 22.31 1.41 1.11
CA LEU A 107 21.20 2.35 0.94
C LEU A 107 20.83 2.54 -0.54
N SER A 108 21.83 2.50 -1.42
CA SER A 108 21.66 2.53 -2.88
C SER A 108 20.83 1.36 -3.39
N LEU A 109 21.05 0.15 -2.88
CA LEU A 109 20.26 -1.03 -3.24
C LEU A 109 18.81 -0.86 -2.79
N LEU A 110 18.58 -0.40 -1.55
CA LEU A 110 17.23 -0.19 -1.04
C LEU A 110 16.47 0.88 -1.85
N CYS A 111 17.14 2.00 -2.19
CA CYS A 111 16.56 3.03 -3.06
C CYS A 111 16.28 2.50 -4.48
N LYS A 112 17.14 1.63 -5.02
CA LYS A 112 16.92 1.00 -6.33
C LYS A 112 15.72 0.07 -6.30
N VAL A 113 15.59 -0.77 -5.26
CA VAL A 113 14.42 -1.63 -5.05
C VAL A 113 13.15 -0.79 -4.90
N GLU A 114 13.22 0.34 -4.18
CA GLU A 114 12.09 1.28 -4.07
C GLU A 114 11.63 1.78 -5.45
N GLY A 115 12.58 2.24 -6.27
CA GLY A 115 12.31 2.70 -7.63
C GLY A 115 11.69 1.61 -8.51
N MET A 116 12.24 0.40 -8.47
CA MET A 116 11.75 -0.76 -9.23
C MET A 116 10.35 -1.19 -8.78
N ALA A 117 10.11 -1.27 -7.47
CA ALA A 117 8.80 -1.65 -6.94
C ALA A 117 7.72 -0.62 -7.32
N ASN A 118 8.07 0.67 -7.35
CA ASN A 118 7.17 1.73 -7.74
C ASN A 118 6.98 1.86 -9.26
N SER A 119 7.79 1.18 -10.09
CA SER A 119 7.60 1.10 -11.54
C SER A 119 6.85 -0.15 -11.99
N LEU A 120 6.62 -1.12 -11.10
CA LEU A 120 5.78 -2.29 -11.36
C LEU A 120 4.35 -1.91 -11.79
N ASP A 121 3.73 -2.83 -12.51
CA ASP A 121 2.37 -2.66 -13.02
C ASP A 121 1.37 -2.32 -11.90
N LYS A 122 0.45 -1.39 -12.19
CA LYS A 122 -0.50 -0.89 -11.21
C LYS A 122 -1.44 -1.97 -10.67
N HIS A 123 -1.73 -3.01 -11.45
CA HIS A 123 -2.57 -4.13 -11.03
C HIS A 123 -1.88 -5.00 -9.98
N ILE A 124 -0.59 -5.26 -10.19
CA ILE A 124 0.26 -5.99 -9.24
C ILE A 124 0.32 -5.23 -7.90
N ARG A 125 0.43 -3.90 -7.98
CA ARG A 125 0.51 -3.00 -6.83
C ARG A 125 -0.82 -2.77 -6.09
N GLN A 126 -1.93 -3.37 -6.51
CA GLN A 126 -3.20 -3.23 -5.79
C GLN A 126 -3.30 -4.20 -4.61
N ASN A 127 -2.77 -5.41 -4.77
CA ASN A 127 -2.81 -6.43 -3.73
C ASN A 127 -1.60 -6.29 -2.80
N LEU A 128 -1.86 -6.12 -1.51
CA LEU A 128 -0.81 -5.94 -0.51
C LEU A 128 0.14 -7.13 -0.41
N SER A 129 -0.37 -8.37 -0.40
CA SER A 129 0.47 -9.57 -0.34
C SER A 129 1.35 -9.67 -1.58
N THR A 130 0.77 -9.58 -2.77
CA THR A 130 1.50 -9.68 -4.04
C THR A 130 2.55 -8.59 -4.15
N SER A 131 2.20 -7.35 -3.81
CA SER A 131 3.14 -6.23 -3.81
C SER A 131 4.36 -6.50 -2.93
N VAL A 132 4.16 -7.03 -1.72
CA VAL A 132 5.26 -7.33 -0.81
C VAL A 132 6.07 -8.54 -1.25
N ASP A 133 5.43 -9.56 -1.81
CA ASP A 133 6.11 -10.69 -2.43
C ASP A 133 7.05 -10.23 -3.57
N ASP A 134 6.61 -9.27 -4.39
CA ASP A 134 7.43 -8.70 -5.46
C ASP A 134 8.55 -7.80 -4.94
N VAL A 135 8.31 -7.00 -3.90
CA VAL A 135 9.38 -6.24 -3.22
C VAL A 135 10.45 -7.18 -2.68
N LYS A 136 10.04 -8.30 -2.08
CA LYS A 136 10.96 -9.34 -1.61
C LYS A 136 11.79 -9.92 -2.75
N LYS A 137 11.15 -10.23 -3.87
CA LYS A 137 11.80 -10.77 -5.04
C LYS A 137 12.84 -9.80 -5.60
N LEU A 138 12.45 -8.53 -5.80
CA LEU A 138 13.35 -7.47 -6.26
C LEU A 138 14.55 -7.29 -5.33
N LEU A 139 14.32 -7.35 -4.02
CA LEU A 139 15.38 -7.25 -3.04
C LEU A 139 16.39 -8.39 -3.15
N LEU A 140 15.92 -9.64 -3.24
CA LEU A 140 16.77 -10.81 -3.41
C LEU A 140 17.56 -10.76 -4.73
N GLU A 141 16.91 -10.33 -5.82
CA GLU A 141 17.57 -10.16 -7.12
C GLU A 141 18.69 -9.12 -7.06
N GLN A 142 18.45 -7.96 -6.43
CA GLN A 142 19.50 -6.94 -6.31
C GLN A 142 20.64 -7.38 -5.39
N MET A 143 20.35 -8.10 -4.30
CA MET A 143 21.39 -8.62 -3.41
C MET A 143 22.28 -9.64 -4.14
N CYS A 144 21.71 -10.51 -4.96
CA CYS A 144 22.49 -11.45 -5.78
C CYS A 144 23.37 -10.74 -6.81
N LEU A 145 22.90 -9.64 -7.39
CA LEU A 145 23.66 -8.87 -8.38
C LEU A 145 24.84 -8.11 -7.75
N GLU A 146 24.67 -7.51 -6.57
CA GLU A 146 25.78 -6.85 -5.85
C GLU A 146 26.88 -7.85 -5.46
N LEU A 147 26.49 -9.04 -4.99
CA LEU A 147 27.46 -10.10 -4.66
C LEU A 147 28.27 -10.56 -5.89
N GLN A 148 27.67 -10.55 -7.09
CA GLN A 148 28.36 -10.93 -8.32
C GLN A 148 29.28 -9.82 -8.86
N SER A 149 28.96 -8.55 -8.63
CA SER A 149 29.82 -7.44 -9.05
C SER A 149 31.10 -7.33 -8.21
N ASP A 150 31.03 -7.61 -6.91
CA ASP A 150 32.19 -7.55 -6.02
C ASP A 150 33.24 -8.61 -6.41
N HIS A 151 32.80 -9.81 -6.77
CA HIS A 151 33.68 -10.88 -7.27
C HIS A 151 34.33 -10.57 -8.64
N ALA A 152 33.75 -9.67 -9.45
CA ALA A 152 34.30 -9.28 -10.75
C ALA A 152 35.33 -8.14 -10.65
N SER A 153 35.35 -7.37 -9.55
CA SER A 153 36.30 -6.27 -9.33
C SER A 153 37.61 -6.71 -8.65
N ASP A 154 37.66 -7.92 -8.09
CA ASP A 154 38.86 -8.50 -7.44
C ASP A 154 39.78 -9.27 -8.44
N LYS A 155 39.71 -8.94 -9.73
CA LYS A 155 40.54 -9.54 -10.79
C LYS A 155 41.41 -8.52 -11.52
#